data_AF-A0A177HCA3-F1
#
_entry.id   AF-A0A177HCA3-F1
#
_cell.length_a   1.000
_cell.length_b   1.000
_cell.length_c   1.000
_cell.angle_alpha   90.00
_cell.angle_beta   90.00
_cell.angle_gamma   90.00
#
_symmetry.space_group_name_H-M   'P 1'
#
loop_
_entity.id
_entity.type
_entity.pdbx_description
1 polymer ?
#
loop_
_entity_poly.entity_id
_entity_poly.type
_entity_poly.pdbx_seq_one_letter_code
_entity_poly.pdbx_strand_id
1 'polypeptide(L)'
;MIKAVPALKQLEPRYGADGKVEGYINGAGFLSYHEAEIMMLTLEALMKENIPAYPVHDCLIVRHLDLDRSVHVFRDIIYQYCKEMSGLEVLIPLSIDTPKGLKIDSYDINKLKGKYLS
;
A
#
# COMPACT_ATOMS: atom_id res chain seq x y z
N MET A 1 -13.87 -21.86 14.38
CA MET A 1 -12.61 -21.89 15.16
C MET A 1 -11.47 -21.58 14.20
N ILE A 2 -10.93 -20.37 14.22
CA ILE A 2 -9.83 -19.97 13.34
C ILE A 2 -8.57 -20.67 13.88
N LYS A 3 -8.12 -21.74 13.21
CA LYS A 3 -6.83 -22.36 13.51
C LYS A 3 -5.76 -21.34 13.13
N ALA A 4 -5.12 -20.71 14.12
CA ALA A 4 -3.84 -20.05 13.90
C ALA A 4 -2.84 -21.13 13.49
N VAL A 5 -2.70 -21.36 12.18
CA VAL A 5 -1.63 -22.21 11.65
C VAL A 5 -0.33 -21.46 11.95
N PRO A 6 0.67 -22.08 12.61
CA PRO A 6 1.92 -21.38 12.90
C PRO A 6 2.58 -20.99 11.58
N ALA A 7 2.50 -19.71 11.22
CA ALA A 7 2.96 -19.17 9.94
C ALA A 7 4.41 -19.57 9.65
N LEU A 8 5.23 -19.71 10.68
CA LEU A 8 6.63 -20.12 10.60
C LEU A 8 6.85 -21.44 9.81
N LYS A 9 5.97 -22.44 9.94
CA LYS A 9 6.13 -23.72 9.23
C LYS A 9 5.79 -23.64 7.74
N GLN A 10 5.05 -22.61 7.34
CA GLN A 10 4.61 -22.37 5.97
C GLN A 10 5.43 -21.26 5.30
N LEU A 11 6.18 -20.45 6.06
CA LEU A 11 7.01 -19.34 5.57
C LEU A 11 8.48 -19.74 5.30
N GLU A 12 8.87 -21.00 5.50
CA GLU A 12 10.21 -21.49 5.16
C GLU A 12 10.14 -22.41 3.92
N PRO A 13 11.01 -22.23 2.91
CA PRO A 13 11.05 -23.11 1.76
C PRO A 13 11.39 -24.53 2.22
N ARG A 14 10.46 -25.48 2.04
CA ARG A 14 10.72 -26.91 2.26
C ARG A 14 10.79 -27.59 0.92
N TYR A 15 11.87 -28.33 0.69
CA TYR A 15 12.03 -29.11 -0.53
C TYR A 15 11.41 -30.49 -0.33
N GLY A 16 10.51 -30.87 -1.23
CA GLY A 16 9.96 -32.21 -1.35
C GLY A 16 11.04 -33.21 -1.80
N ALA A 17 10.69 -34.50 -1.83
CA ALA A 17 11.60 -35.57 -2.23
C ALA A 17 12.09 -35.46 -3.69
N ASP A 18 11.38 -34.68 -4.51
CA ASP A 18 11.74 -34.35 -5.90
C ASP A 18 12.61 -33.09 -6.02
N GLY A 19 12.99 -32.47 -4.89
CA GLY A 19 13.77 -31.24 -4.84
C GLY A 19 12.97 -29.98 -5.19
N LYS A 20 11.65 -30.05 -5.32
CA LYS A 20 10.79 -28.86 -5.53
C LYS A 20 10.31 -28.30 -4.21
N VAL A 21 10.07 -26.99 -4.18
CA VAL A 21 9.54 -26.33 -2.98
C VAL A 21 8.07 -26.71 -2.80
N GLU A 22 7.73 -27.38 -1.69
CA GLU A 22 6.37 -27.77 -1.32
C GLU A 22 5.95 -27.08 -0.01
N GLY A 23 4.71 -26.61 0.06
CA GLY A 23 4.14 -26.03 1.29
C GLY A 23 4.71 -24.67 1.71
N TYR A 24 5.55 -24.04 0.87
CA TYR A 24 6.02 -22.67 1.04
C TYR A 24 4.96 -21.67 0.60
N ILE A 25 4.32 -21.07 1.58
CA ILE A 25 3.56 -19.84 1.42
C ILE A 25 4.58 -18.72 1.60
N ASN A 26 5.02 -18.10 0.51
CA ASN A 26 5.84 -16.89 0.59
C ASN A 26 5.02 -15.70 1.08
N GLY A 27 4.32 -15.80 2.21
CA GLY A 27 3.40 -14.75 2.65
C GLY A 27 4.13 -13.43 2.87
N ALA A 28 5.32 -13.48 3.46
CA ALA A 28 6.17 -12.31 3.67
C ALA A 28 6.63 -11.68 2.34
N GLY A 29 7.18 -12.47 1.41
CA GLY A 29 7.61 -11.95 0.12
C GLY A 29 6.47 -11.59 -0.82
N PHE A 30 5.31 -12.22 -0.68
CA PHE A 30 4.09 -11.89 -1.42
C PHE A 30 3.58 -10.51 -1.03
N LEU A 31 3.41 -10.24 0.27
CA LEU A 31 2.98 -8.91 0.74
C LEU A 31 4.01 -7.84 0.39
N SER A 32 5.30 -8.09 0.66
CA SER A 32 6.36 -7.12 0.33
C SER A 32 6.48 -6.86 -1.17
N TYR A 33 6.22 -7.86 -2.02
CA TYR A 33 6.16 -7.66 -3.47
C TYR A 33 5.03 -6.70 -3.86
N HIS A 34 3.82 -6.93 -3.35
CA HIS A 34 2.66 -6.09 -3.65
C HIS A 34 2.80 -4.66 -3.09
N GLU A 35 3.33 -4.51 -1.88
CA GLU A 35 3.65 -3.21 -1.29
C GLU A 35 4.64 -2.42 -2.17
N ALA A 36 5.70 -3.09 -2.63
CA ALA A 36 6.69 -2.47 -3.50
C ALA A 36 6.12 -2.10 -4.88
N GLU A 37 5.26 -2.94 -5.47
CA GLU A 37 4.63 -2.69 -6.77
C GLU A 37 3.66 -1.50 -6.70
N ILE A 38 2.80 -1.45 -5.67
CA ILE A 38 1.93 -0.30 -5.39
C ILE A 38 2.75 0.98 -5.22
N MET A 39 3.85 0.91 -4.47
CA MET A 39 4.71 2.07 -4.24
C MET A 39 5.37 2.54 -5.54
N MET A 40 5.89 1.62 -6.35
CA MET A 40 6.46 1.91 -7.66
C MET A 40 5.46 2.62 -8.57
N LEU A 41 4.24 2.07 -8.72
CA LEU A 41 3.17 2.67 -9.51
C LEU A 41 2.81 4.09 -9.01
N THR A 42 2.80 4.26 -7.69
CA THR A 42 2.54 5.57 -7.06
C THR A 42 3.61 6.59 -7.42
N LEU A 43 4.88 6.22 -7.35
CA LEU A 43 5.98 7.10 -7.72
C LEU A 43 5.94 7.45 -9.20
N GLU A 44 5.69 6.48 -10.09
CA GLU A 44 5.56 6.75 -11.52
C GLU A 44 4.43 7.72 -11.84
N ALA A 45 3.28 7.59 -11.16
CA ALA A 45 2.14 8.50 -11.34
C ALA A 45 2.48 9.92 -10.89
N LEU A 46 3.10 10.08 -9.71
CA LEU A 46 3.50 11.39 -9.19
C LEU A 46 4.61 12.04 -10.01
N MET A 47 5.56 11.23 -10.50
CA MET A 47 6.62 11.70 -11.40
C MET A 47 6.06 12.27 -12.70
N LYS A 48 5.03 11.64 -13.29
CA LYS A 48 4.35 12.16 -14.50
C LYS A 48 3.69 13.51 -14.25
N GLU A 49 3.31 13.79 -13.01
CA GLU A 49 2.75 15.08 -12.58
C GLU A 49 3.79 16.07 -12.07
N ASN A 50 5.09 15.74 -12.17
CA ASN A 50 6.21 16.54 -11.67
C ASN A 50 6.13 16.81 -10.15
N ILE A 51 5.55 15.88 -9.40
CA ILE A 51 5.47 15.90 -7.94
C ILE A 51 6.62 15.07 -7.37
N PRO A 52 7.60 15.69 -6.67
CA PRO A 52 8.66 14.94 -6.01
C PRO A 52 8.10 14.17 -4.81
N ALA A 53 8.38 12.86 -4.76
CA ALA A 53 7.94 11.98 -3.70
C ALA A 53 9.04 10.99 -3.33
N TYR A 54 9.16 10.68 -2.03
CA TYR A 54 10.18 9.78 -1.50
C TYR A 54 9.49 8.63 -0.74
N PRO A 55 9.67 7.37 -1.18
CA PRO A 55 9.06 6.21 -0.52
C PRO A 55 9.84 5.84 0.74
N VAL A 56 9.13 5.45 1.81
CA VAL A 56 9.69 4.86 3.03
C VAL A 56 8.81 3.68 3.43
N HIS A 57 9.16 2.49 2.95
CA HIS A 57 8.34 1.28 3.10
C HIS A 57 6.91 1.49 2.59
N ASP A 58 5.93 1.56 3.50
CA ASP A 58 4.50 1.76 3.25
C ASP A 58 4.08 3.25 3.26
N CYS A 59 5.01 4.14 3.54
CA CYS A 59 4.78 5.58 3.65
C CYS A 59 5.37 6.35 2.46
N LEU A 60 4.80 7.52 2.19
CA LEU A 60 5.22 8.42 1.14
C LEU A 60 5.47 9.82 1.70
N ILE A 61 6.69 10.35 1.51
CA ILE A 61 7.05 11.72 1.89
C ILE A 61 6.91 12.61 0.66
N VAL A 62 6.13 13.69 0.79
CA VAL A 62 5.88 14.66 -0.29
C VAL A 62 6.00 16.09 0.22
N ARG A 63 6.06 17.06 -0.69
CA ARG A 63 5.97 18.47 -0.32
C ARG A 63 4.56 18.77 0.19
N HIS A 64 4.46 19.62 1.20
CA HIS A 64 3.17 20.05 1.75
C HIS A 64 2.20 20.61 0.69
N LEU A 65 2.71 21.34 -0.31
CA LEU A 65 1.92 21.92 -1.39
C LEU A 65 1.26 20.87 -2.30
N ASP A 66 1.83 19.68 -2.38
CA ASP A 66 1.32 18.59 -3.23
C ASP A 66 0.44 17.60 -2.46
N LEU A 67 0.24 17.82 -1.15
CA LEU A 67 -0.41 16.87 -0.24
C LEU A 67 -1.76 16.37 -0.76
N ASP A 68 -2.66 17.29 -1.14
CA ASP A 68 -4.00 16.93 -1.62
C ASP A 68 -3.88 15.98 -2.82
N ARG A 69 -3.02 16.31 -3.79
CA ARG A 69 -2.86 15.50 -4.99
C ARG A 69 -2.21 14.15 -4.70
N SER A 70 -1.16 14.13 -3.89
CA SER A 70 -0.45 12.90 -3.51
C SER A 70 -1.34 11.93 -2.75
N VAL A 71 -2.18 12.42 -1.84
CA VAL A 71 -3.16 11.60 -1.10
C VAL A 71 -4.16 10.95 -2.05
N HIS A 72 -4.67 11.68 -3.04
CA HIS A 72 -5.58 11.12 -4.03
C HIS A 72 -4.92 10.05 -4.90
N VAL A 73 -3.75 10.34 -5.46
CA VAL A 73 -3.00 9.41 -6.32
C VAL A 73 -2.67 8.13 -5.57
N PHE A 74 -2.16 8.23 -4.34
CA PHE A 74 -1.75 7.06 -3.56
C PHE A 74 -2.95 6.14 -3.24
N ARG A 75 -4.07 6.73 -2.81
CA ARG A 75 -5.29 5.94 -2.56
C ARG A 75 -5.84 5.27 -3.81
N ASP A 76 -5.92 6.03 -4.91
CA ASP A 76 -6.49 5.52 -6.15
C ASP A 76 -5.67 4.34 -6.66
N ILE A 77 -4.35 4.39 -6.57
CA ILE A 77 -3.48 3.29 -6.98
C ILE A 77 -3.66 2.07 -6.09
N ILE A 78 -3.66 2.22 -4.76
CA ILE A 78 -3.91 1.08 -3.85
C ILE A 78 -5.27 0.46 -4.15
N TYR A 79 -6.32 1.28 -4.31
CA TYR A 79 -7.66 0.79 -4.64
C TYR A 79 -7.69 0.03 -5.96
N GLN A 80 -7.16 0.61 -7.04
CA GLN A 80 -7.19 -0.05 -8.36
C GLN A 80 -6.39 -1.35 -8.32
N TYR A 81 -5.22 -1.33 -7.68
CA TYR A 81 -4.39 -2.51 -7.53
C TYR A 81 -5.13 -3.65 -6.79
N CYS A 82 -5.77 -3.34 -5.65
CA CYS A 82 -6.57 -4.32 -4.92
C CYS A 82 -7.75 -4.83 -5.74
N LYS A 83 -8.44 -3.95 -6.48
CA LYS A 83 -9.57 -4.30 -7.34
C LYS A 83 -9.15 -5.21 -8.50
N GLU A 84 -8.04 -4.91 -9.16
CA GLU A 84 -7.51 -5.71 -10.26
C GLU A 84 -7.02 -7.09 -9.78
N MET A 85 -6.34 -7.13 -8.63
CA MET A 85 -5.78 -8.38 -8.10
C MET A 85 -6.84 -9.32 -7.50
N SER A 86 -7.85 -8.78 -6.81
CA SER A 86 -8.77 -9.58 -5.99
C SER A 86 -10.25 -9.45 -6.38
N GLY A 87 -10.60 -8.48 -7.22
CA GLY A 87 -11.99 -8.12 -7.53
C GLY A 87 -12.72 -7.40 -6.38
N LEU A 88 -12.07 -7.15 -5.25
CA LEU A 88 -12.67 -6.52 -4.08
C LEU A 88 -12.56 -4.99 -4.17
N GLU A 89 -13.63 -4.31 -3.80
CA GLU A 89 -13.62 -2.87 -3.58
C GLU A 89 -13.27 -2.58 -2.12
N VAL A 90 -12.21 -1.81 -1.91
CA VAL A 90 -11.62 -1.58 -0.59
C VAL A 90 -11.62 -0.10 -0.23
N LEU A 91 -11.84 0.21 1.05
CA LEU A 91 -11.61 1.55 1.60
C LEU A 91 -10.15 1.66 2.04
N ILE A 92 -9.46 2.72 1.60
CA ILE A 92 -8.05 2.95 1.94
C ILE A 92 -7.93 4.02 3.03
N PRO A 93 -7.81 3.66 4.32
CA PRO A 93 -7.49 4.62 5.37
C PRO A 93 -6.06 5.12 5.19
N LEU A 94 -5.84 6.42 5.39
CA LEU A 94 -4.50 7.02 5.41
C LEU A 94 -4.42 8.02 6.57
N SER A 95 -3.30 8.01 7.27
CA SER A 95 -2.89 9.06 8.21
C SER A 95 -1.89 10.00 7.54
N ILE A 96 -1.84 11.24 8.01
CA ILE A 96 -0.89 12.25 7.54
C ILE A 96 -0.14 12.76 8.76
N ASP A 97 1.17 12.60 8.74
CA ASP A 97 2.06 13.14 9.77
C ASP A 97 2.84 14.34 9.24
N THR A 98 2.96 15.39 10.05
CA THR A 98 3.78 16.55 9.75
C THR A 98 4.85 16.81 10.80
N PRO A 99 5.97 17.44 10.41
CA PRO A 99 6.94 17.94 11.37
C PRO A 99 6.28 18.89 12.39
N LYS A 100 6.70 18.79 13.65
CA LYS A 100 6.19 19.62 14.76
C LYS A 100 6.25 21.10 14.38
N GLY A 101 5.08 21.78 14.41
CA GLY A 101 4.95 23.21 14.11
C GLY A 101 4.17 23.52 12.83
N LEU A 102 4.06 22.55 11.90
CA LEU A 102 3.12 22.63 10.77
C LEU A 102 1.78 22.06 11.21
N LYS A 103 0.87 22.95 11.63
CA LYS A 103 -0.55 22.60 11.71
C LYS A 103 -1.06 22.42 10.30
N ILE A 104 -1.26 21.18 9.87
CA ILE A 104 -2.29 20.93 8.88
C ILE A 104 -3.59 21.05 9.67
N ASP A 105 -4.13 22.26 9.75
CA ASP A 105 -5.46 22.48 10.30
C ASP A 105 -6.42 21.62 9.47
N SER A 106 -6.75 20.45 10.02
CA SER A 106 -7.69 19.47 9.49
C SER A 106 -7.64 19.32 7.97
N TYR A 107 -6.79 18.43 7.46
CA TYR A 107 -7.05 17.90 6.12
C TYR A 107 -8.50 17.40 6.14
N ASP A 108 -9.37 18.01 5.35
CA ASP A 108 -10.79 17.74 5.41
C ASP A 108 -11.01 16.25 5.12
N ILE A 109 -11.39 15.50 6.14
CA ILE A 109 -11.68 14.07 6.06
C ILE A 109 -12.78 13.82 5.00
N ASN A 110 -13.63 14.84 4.73
CA ASN A 110 -14.63 14.78 3.68
C ASN A 110 -14.02 14.86 2.27
N LYS A 111 -12.84 15.46 2.07
CA LYS A 111 -12.06 15.32 0.83
C LYS A 111 -11.45 13.92 0.68
N LEU A 112 -11.31 13.16 1.78
CA LEU A 112 -10.95 11.73 1.73
C LEU A 112 -12.14 10.84 1.35
N LYS A 113 -13.36 11.38 1.15
CA LYS A 113 -14.46 10.64 0.50
C LYS A 113 -14.09 10.46 -0.97
N GLY A 114 -13.31 9.43 -1.25
CA GLY A 114 -13.19 8.89 -2.60
C GLY A 114 -14.57 8.50 -3.13
N LYS A 115 -14.65 8.19 -4.43
CA LYS A 115 -15.84 7.77 -5.20
C LYS A 115 -16.70 6.62 -4.60
N TYR A 116 -16.36 6.11 -3.42
CA TYR A 116 -16.78 4.83 -2.86
C TYR A 116 -17.85 4.95 -1.76
N LEU A 117 -18.41 6.14 -1.53
CA LEU A 117 -19.54 6.37 -0.62
C LEU A 117 -20.81 6.85 -1.36
N SER A 118 -20.97 6.48 -2.63
CA SER A 118 -22.23 6.68 -3.36
C SER A 118 -23.24 5.58 -3.05
#